data_AF-W7L5Y4-F1
#
_entry.id   AF-W7L5Y4-F1
#
_cell.length_a   1.000
_cell.length_b   1.000
_cell.length_c   1.000
_cell.angle_alpha   90.00
_cell.angle_beta   90.00
_cell.angle_gamma   90.00
#
_symmetry.space_group_name_H-M   'P 1'
#
loop_
_entity.id
_entity.type
_entity.pdbx_description
1 polymer ?
#
loop_
_entity_poly.entity_id
_entity_poly.type
_entity_poly.pdbx_seq_one_letter_code
_entity_poly.pdbx_strand_id
1 'polypeptide(L)'
;MRSIIAEKLVTEKGMPIYRAANAMGLTPAAVANYVNKRRGTGIRGLIEKDERLMSMVNDLVDRLTNNKVDNLSTYYCILCSEGKRALKKSGMEVPPCMYENYALIK
;
A
#
# COMPACT_ATOMS: atom_id res chain seq x y z
N MET A 1 -3.13 -1.91 1.87
CA MET A 1 -2.02 -1.17 1.22
C MET A 1 -2.31 -0.80 -0.22
N ARG A 2 -2.44 -1.75 -1.15
CA ARG A 2 -2.68 -1.46 -2.58
C ARG A 2 -3.89 -0.55 -2.85
N SER A 3 -4.98 -0.70 -2.08
CA SER A 3 -6.15 0.18 -2.21
C SER A 3 -5.85 1.64 -1.93
N ILE A 4 -5.16 1.92 -0.82
CA ILE A 4 -4.75 3.27 -0.40
C ILE A 4 -3.82 3.87 -1.46
N ILE A 5 -2.79 3.13 -1.88
CA ILE A 5 -1.82 3.60 -2.88
C ILE A 5 -2.50 3.93 -4.22
N ALA A 6 -3.41 3.06 -4.68
CA ALA A 6 -4.15 3.27 -5.92
C ALA A 6 -5.02 4.53 -5.87
N GLU A 7 -5.76 4.74 -4.78
CA GLU A 7 -6.59 5.95 -4.61
C GLU A 7 -5.74 7.21 -4.53
N LYS A 8 -4.61 7.19 -3.82
CA LYS A 8 -3.68 8.34 -3.78
C LYS A 8 -3.12 8.68 -5.16
N LEU A 9 -2.65 7.68 -5.92
CA LEU A 9 -2.11 7.91 -7.26
C LEU A 9 -3.17 8.51 -8.19
N VAL A 10 -4.39 7.97 -8.20
CA VAL A 10 -5.42 8.40 -9.14
C VAL A 10 -6.10 9.69 -8.70
N THR A 11 -6.56 9.76 -7.45
CA THR A 11 -7.39 10.86 -6.94
C THR A 11 -6.55 12.04 -6.46
N GLU A 12 -5.44 11.81 -5.75
CA GLU A 12 -4.62 12.91 -5.19
C GLU A 12 -3.54 13.39 -6.15
N LYS A 13 -2.89 12.47 -6.88
CA LYS A 13 -1.84 12.81 -7.86
C LYS A 13 -2.36 12.96 -9.30
N GLY A 14 -3.66 12.76 -9.53
CA GLY A 14 -4.29 12.91 -10.86
C GLY A 14 -3.79 11.90 -11.90
N MET A 15 -3.21 10.78 -11.48
CA MET A 15 -2.64 9.81 -12.40
C MET A 15 -3.75 9.03 -13.13
N PRO A 16 -3.72 8.91 -14.47
CA PRO A 16 -4.67 8.06 -15.19
C PRO A 16 -4.60 6.60 -14.71
N ILE A 17 -5.76 5.92 -14.64
CA ILE A 17 -5.88 4.54 -14.13
C ILE A 17 -4.88 3.60 -14.81
N TYR A 18 -4.71 3.71 -16.12
CA TYR A 18 -3.77 2.86 -16.87
C TYR A 18 -2.32 3.08 -16.45
N ARG A 19 -1.92 4.34 -16.25
CA ARG A 19 -0.57 4.69 -15.79
C ARG A 19 -0.35 4.23 -14.35
N ALA A 20 -1.34 4.41 -13.48
CA ALA A 20 -1.28 3.92 -12.10
C ALA A 20 -1.17 2.38 -12.06
N ALA A 21 -1.91 1.68 -12.92
CA ALA A 21 -1.82 0.22 -13.05
C ALA A 21 -0.42 -0.24 -13.45
N ASN A 22 0.17 0.38 -14.46
CA ASN A 22 1.54 0.08 -14.88
C ASN A 22 2.55 0.36 -13.76
N ALA A 23 2.48 1.53 -13.11
CA ALA A 23 3.37 1.90 -12.01
C ALA A 23 3.27 0.92 -10.82
N MET A 24 2.06 0.43 -10.54
CA MET A 24 1.81 -0.48 -9.43
C MET A 24 2.07 -1.97 -9.73
N GLY A 25 2.33 -2.32 -10.99
CA GLY A 25 2.42 -3.71 -11.45
C GLY A 25 1.09 -4.46 -11.34
N LEU A 26 -0.03 -3.80 -11.67
CA LEU A 26 -1.39 -4.33 -11.57
C LEU A 26 -2.14 -4.17 -12.88
N THR A 27 -3.31 -4.81 -12.98
CA THR A 27 -4.22 -4.58 -14.11
C THR A 27 -5.04 -3.29 -13.90
N PRO A 28 -5.45 -2.58 -14.98
CA PRO A 28 -6.34 -1.42 -14.87
C PRO A 28 -7.63 -1.73 -14.12
N ALA A 29 -8.21 -2.92 -14.31
CA ALA A 29 -9.41 -3.36 -13.60
C ALA A 29 -9.18 -3.50 -12.08
N ALA A 30 -8.01 -3.96 -11.65
CA ALA A 30 -7.68 -4.03 -10.23
C ALA A 30 -7.59 -2.63 -9.61
N VAL A 31 -6.93 -1.69 -10.29
CA VAL A 31 -6.83 -0.28 -9.84
C VAL A 31 -8.22 0.36 -9.79
N ALA A 32 -9.03 0.22 -10.85
CA ALA A 32 -10.39 0.74 -10.87
C ALA A 32 -11.25 0.21 -9.71
N ASN A 33 -11.13 -1.08 -9.38
CA ASN A 33 -11.84 -1.66 -8.24
C ASN A 33 -11.39 -1.11 -6.89
N TYR A 34 -10.11 -0.75 -6.74
CA TYR A 34 -9.63 -0.06 -5.54
C TYR A 34 -10.14 1.37 -5.43
N VAL A 35 -10.03 2.15 -6.51
CA VAL A 35 -10.45 3.56 -6.55
C VAL A 35 -11.96 3.67 -6.34
N ASN A 36 -12.75 2.79 -6.96
CA ASN A 36 -14.20 2.72 -6.78
C ASN A 36 -14.62 2.04 -5.48
N LYS A 37 -13.69 1.77 -4.55
CA LYS A 37 -13.95 1.22 -3.21
C LYS A 37 -14.67 -0.13 -3.21
N ARG A 38 -14.67 -0.85 -4.34
CA ARG A 38 -15.20 -2.23 -4.47
C ARG A 38 -14.28 -3.28 -3.86
N ARG A 39 -13.02 -2.91 -3.55
CA ARG A 39 -12.02 -3.79 -2.93
C ARG A 39 -11.15 -3.02 -1.94
N GLY A 40 -10.79 -3.66 -0.82
CA GLY A 40 -9.74 -3.16 0.08
C GLY A 40 -10.16 -2.01 1.00
N THR A 41 -11.43 -1.98 1.40
CA THR A 41 -12.03 -0.95 2.27
C THR A 41 -12.17 -1.39 3.73
N GLY A 42 -12.39 -2.68 4.01
CA GLY A 42 -12.86 -3.17 5.31
C GLY A 42 -12.06 -2.73 6.54
N ILE A 43 -10.73 -2.68 6.45
CA ILE A 43 -9.84 -2.30 7.57
C ILE A 43 -9.08 -1.00 7.33
N ARG A 44 -9.45 -0.26 6.28
CA ARG A 44 -8.67 0.86 5.78
C ARG A 44 -8.59 2.02 6.78
N GLY A 45 -9.70 2.35 7.43
CA GLY A 45 -9.75 3.44 8.42
C GLY A 45 -8.91 3.19 9.67
N LEU A 46 -8.52 1.95 9.95
CA LEU A 46 -7.57 1.65 11.03
C LEU A 46 -6.12 1.86 10.58
N ILE A 47 -5.83 1.50 9.32
CA ILE A 47 -4.50 1.67 8.71
C ILE A 47 -4.17 3.15 8.53
N GLU A 48 -5.13 3.94 8.04
CA GLU A 48 -4.92 5.36 7.73
C GLU A 48 -4.69 6.25 8.97
N LYS A 49 -4.97 5.74 10.18
CA LYS A 49 -4.69 6.45 11.45
C LYS A 49 -3.23 6.37 11.90
N ASP A 50 -2.44 5.42 11.39
CA ASP A 50 -1.02 5.32 11.74
C ASP A 50 -0.20 6.27 10.86
N GLU A 51 0.17 7.42 11.44
CA GLU A 51 0.87 8.51 10.74
C GLU A 51 2.21 8.06 10.13
N ARG A 52 2.95 7.21 10.85
CA ARG A 52 4.23 6.67 10.37
C ARG A 52 4.03 5.82 9.13
N LEU A 53 3.06 4.91 9.16
CA LEU A 53 2.72 4.09 8.00
C LEU A 53 2.26 4.95 6.82
N MET A 54 1.43 5.96 7.08
CA MET A 54 0.95 6.86 6.03
C MET A 54 2.06 7.71 5.42
N SER A 55 3.06 8.12 6.21
CA SER A 55 4.28 8.75 5.69
C SER A 55 5.02 7.83 4.71
N MET A 56 5.19 6.54 5.05
CA MET A 56 5.83 5.56 4.16
C MET A 56 5.00 5.28 2.89
N VAL A 57 3.67 5.27 3.00
CA VAL A 57 2.78 5.15 1.84
C VAL A 57 2.96 6.35 0.91
N ASN A 58 3.01 7.57 1.46
CA ASN A 58 3.20 8.79 0.68
C ASN A 58 4.56 8.81 -0.03
N ASP A 59 5.66 8.39 0.64
CA ASP A 59 6.97 8.23 0.00
C ASP A 59 6.91 7.29 -1.21
N LEU A 60 6.26 6.13 -1.08
CA LEU A 60 6.09 5.22 -2.21
C LEU A 60 5.24 5.84 -3.33
N VAL A 61 4.15 6.54 -3.01
CA VAL A 61 3.31 7.23 -4.00
C VAL A 61 4.11 8.27 -4.78
N ASP A 62 4.97 9.04 -4.11
CA ASP A 62 5.81 10.04 -4.76
C ASP A 62 6.88 9.39 -5.65
N ARG A 63 7.50 8.29 -5.19
CA ARG A 63 8.45 7.52 -6.02
C ARG A 63 7.78 6.92 -7.25
N LEU A 64 6.58 6.38 -7.12
CA LEU A 64 5.79 5.83 -8.22
C LEU A 64 5.41 6.91 -9.23
N THR A 65 5.03 8.11 -8.77
CA THR A 65 4.73 9.26 -9.63
C THR A 65 5.95 9.69 -10.46
N ASN A 66 7.14 9.59 -9.87
CA ASN A 66 8.41 9.98 -10.49
C ASN A 66 9.13 8.84 -11.24
N ASN A 67 8.53 7.65 -11.37
CA ASN A 67 9.15 6.46 -11.96
C ASN A 67 10.51 6.08 -11.31
N LYS A 68 10.65 6.25 -9.99
CA LYS A 68 11.90 5.99 -9.22
C LYS A 68 11.80 4.75 -8.32
N VAL A 69 11.22 3.66 -8.82
CA VAL A 69 11.03 2.43 -8.02
C VAL A 69 11.64 1.23 -8.73
N ASP A 70 12.79 0.78 -8.25
CA ASP A 70 13.50 -0.37 -8.83
C ASP A 70 13.05 -1.72 -8.23
N ASN A 71 12.56 -1.74 -6.99
CA ASN A 71 12.13 -2.97 -6.31
C ASN A 71 10.78 -2.80 -5.60
N LEU A 72 9.72 -2.66 -6.40
CA LEU A 72 8.36 -2.42 -5.94
C LEU A 72 7.84 -3.54 -5.01
N SER A 73 8.20 -4.80 -5.26
CA SER A 73 7.78 -5.94 -4.46
C SER A 73 8.27 -5.83 -3.01
N THR A 74 9.52 -5.44 -2.80
CA THR A 74 10.08 -5.22 -1.46
C THR A 74 9.36 -4.10 -0.72
N TYR A 75 9.06 -2.98 -1.39
CA TYR A 75 8.27 -1.90 -0.80
C TYR A 75 6.87 -2.37 -0.36
N TYR A 76 6.20 -3.19 -1.18
CA TYR A 76 4.91 -3.76 -0.77
C TYR A 76 5.04 -4.67 0.46
N CYS A 77 6.09 -5.48 0.56
CA CYS A 77 6.33 -6.32 1.74
C CYS A 77 6.57 -5.48 3.00
N ILE A 78 7.41 -4.44 2.91
CA ILE A 78 7.67 -3.50 4.00
C ILE A 78 6.36 -2.84 4.45
N LEU A 79 5.62 -2.22 3.52
CA LEU A 79 4.36 -1.55 3.83
C LEU A 79 3.28 -2.50 4.37
N CYS A 80 3.25 -3.75 3.89
CA CYS A 80 2.34 -4.76 4.40
C CYS A 80 2.67 -5.11 5.87
N SER A 81 3.95 -5.33 6.17
CA SER A 81 4.43 -5.60 7.53
C SER A 81 4.13 -4.45 8.48
N GLU A 82 4.44 -3.21 8.09
CA GLU A 82 4.11 -2.02 8.88
C GLU A 82 2.59 -1.83 9.03
N GLY A 83 1.81 -2.16 7.98
CA GLY A 83 0.36 -2.26 8.05
C GLY A 83 -0.12 -3.23 9.11
N LYS A 84 0.44 -4.43 9.20
CA LYS A 84 0.11 -5.39 10.25
C LYS A 84 0.46 -4.87 11.64
N ARG A 85 1.59 -4.18 11.81
CA ARG A 85 1.97 -3.55 13.07
C ARG A 85 0.96 -2.48 13.50
N ALA A 86 0.52 -1.61 12.58
CA ALA A 86 -0.51 -0.62 12.84
C ALA A 86 -1.85 -1.26 13.28
N LEU A 87 -2.22 -2.38 12.64
CA LEU A 87 -3.44 -3.12 13.00
C LEU A 87 -3.33 -3.79 14.37
N LYS A 88 -2.16 -4.35 14.72
CA LYS A 88 -1.90 -4.91 16.05
C LYS A 88 -2.04 -3.87 17.16
N LYS A 89 -1.54 -2.64 16.96
CA LYS A 89 -1.77 -1.51 17.89
C LYS A 89 -3.24 -1.18 18.08
N SER A 90 -4.07 -1.46 17.08
CA SER A 90 -5.53 -1.24 17.11
C SER A 90 -6.31 -2.43 17.70
N GLY A 91 -5.63 -3.43 18.26
CA GLY A 91 -6.25 -4.60 18.88
C GLY A 91 -6.59 -5.75 17.94
N MET A 92 -6.15 -5.71 16.67
CA MET A 92 -6.36 -6.82 15.72
C MET A 92 -5.18 -7.78 15.69
N GLU A 93 -5.47 -9.08 15.82
CA GLU A 93 -4.48 -10.12 15.59
C GLU A 93 -4.30 -10.39 14.09
N VAL A 94 -3.06 -10.28 13.64
CA VAL A 94 -2.70 -10.59 12.25
C VAL A 94 -1.53 -11.58 12.24
N PRO A 95 -1.67 -12.74 11.58
CA PRO A 95 -0.60 -13.73 11.49
C PRO A 95 0.67 -13.15 10.88
N PRO A 96 1.87 -13.59 11.31
CA PRO A 96 3.11 -13.19 10.69
C PRO A 96 3.20 -13.68 9.24
N CYS A 97 4.00 -13.02 8.41
CA CYS A 97 4.35 -13.50 7.07
C CYS A 97 5.86 -13.76 6.95
N MET A 98 6.23 -14.37 5.83
CA MET A 98 7.61 -14.66 5.46
C MET A 98 8.55 -13.46 5.70
N TYR A 99 8.19 -12.27 5.22
CA TYR A 99 9.01 -11.07 5.39
C TYR A 99 9.31 -10.74 6.85
N GLU A 100 8.30 -10.84 7.73
CA GLU A 100 8.45 -10.60 9.17
C GLU A 100 9.38 -11.65 9.79
N ASN A 101 9.24 -12.92 9.39
CA ASN A 101 10.08 -14.01 9.91
C ASN A 101 11.55 -13.85 9.51
N TYR A 102 11.85 -13.46 8.26
CA TYR A 102 13.24 -13.23 7.83
C TYR A 102 13.85 -11.97 8.44
N ALA A 103 13.05 -10.92 8.67
CA ALA A 103 13.52 -9.70 9.30
C ALA A 103 13.85 -9.89 10.79
N LEU A 104 13.28 -10.89 11.45
CA LEU A 104 13.54 -11.25 12.85
C LEU A 104 14.80 -12.14 13.03
N ILE A 105 15.40 -12.63 11.94
CA ILE A 105 16.61 -13.47 11.95
C ILE A 105 17.89 -12.62 11.75
N LYS A 106 17.80 -11.30 11.83
CA LYS A 106 18.94 -10.38 11.79
C LYS A 106 19.09 -9.60 13.08
#